data_AF-A0AAI9TJD9-F1
#
_entry.id   AF-A0AAI9TJD9-F1
#
_cell.length_a   1.000
_cell.length_b   1.000
_cell.length_c   1.000
_cell.angle_alpha   90.00
_cell.angle_beta   90.00
_cell.angle_gamma   90.00
#
_symmetry.space_group_name_H-M   'P 1'
#
loop_
_entity.id
_entity.type
_entity.pdbx_description
1 polymer ?
#
loop_
_entity_poly.entity_id
_entity_poly.type
_entity_poly.pdbx_seq_one_letter_code
_entity_poly.pdbx_strand_id
1 'polypeptide(L)'
;MLSPVTGSRSSLLRPRWLRSLRPTIAKTDLSSVKWILGAGSPFVGDALSYRFDGLPLTMEWASAETMLLTIQTEDESSRRPVSSGTLVNVVQAKVIDTETGAPCGNNEVANRTLTSDGWFQTGDYGYIDEDSNVYIVDRLKELIKVGGGYGSHVSAAELEGIIFGHPAVGSVVVVGCRDEAAQLDRPTAFVVLKPEFREKPGQAEEGIERYAGERLTGLQCLSGEVRCIDQIPVTGFKINRRASRSMA
;
A
#
# COMPACT_ATOMS: atom_id res chain seq x y z
N MET A 1 30.59 -21.79 14.03
CA MET A 1 30.82 -21.38 12.63
C MET A 1 29.58 -21.78 11.84
N LEU A 2 28.72 -20.83 11.53
CA LEU A 2 27.59 -21.03 10.62
C LEU A 2 27.84 -20.11 9.42
N SER A 3 28.00 -20.72 8.25
CA SER A 3 28.28 -20.04 6.98
C SER A 3 27.09 -19.17 6.54
N PRO A 4 27.36 -18.02 5.89
CA PRO A 4 26.29 -17.17 5.36
C PRO A 4 25.69 -17.82 4.10
N VAL A 5 24.37 -17.95 4.07
CA VAL A 5 23.64 -18.32 2.85
C VAL A 5 23.62 -17.09 1.94
N THR A 6 24.62 -17.02 1.05
CA THR A 6 24.59 -16.17 -0.14
C THR A 6 23.56 -16.73 -1.12
N GLY A 7 22.31 -16.33 -0.95
CA GLY A 7 21.23 -16.62 -1.89
C GLY A 7 20.68 -15.32 -2.45
N SER A 8 20.87 -15.11 -3.75
CA SER A 8 20.15 -14.13 -4.57
C SER A 8 18.67 -14.06 -4.18
N ARG A 9 18.25 -13.00 -3.47
CA ARG A 9 16.86 -12.83 -3.00
C ARG A 9 16.22 -11.60 -3.63
N SER A 10 15.23 -11.93 -4.46
CA SER A 10 14.04 -11.19 -4.94
C SER A 10 14.12 -9.67 -5.16
N SER A 11 13.90 -9.28 -6.42
CA SER A 11 13.92 -7.91 -6.92
C SER A 11 12.58 -7.17 -6.81
N LEU A 12 11.64 -7.59 -5.97
CA LEU A 12 10.22 -7.31 -6.14
C LEU A 12 9.59 -6.67 -4.88
N LEU A 13 9.29 -5.37 -4.95
CA LEU A 13 8.31 -4.54 -4.21
C LEU A 13 8.85 -3.09 -4.14
N ARG A 14 8.65 -2.28 -5.20
CA ARG A 14 9.29 -0.95 -5.30
C ARG A 14 8.28 0.14 -5.68
N PRO A 15 8.24 1.28 -4.95
CA PRO A 15 7.59 2.48 -5.44
C PRO A 15 8.15 2.89 -6.82
N ARG A 16 7.29 3.39 -7.70
CA ARG A 16 7.65 3.68 -9.10
C ARG A 16 8.82 4.67 -9.22
N TRP A 17 8.87 5.68 -8.36
CA TRP A 17 9.98 6.65 -8.27
C TRP A 17 11.30 6.00 -7.84
N LEU A 18 11.24 4.92 -7.06
CA LEU A 18 12.42 4.21 -6.59
C LEU A 18 13.11 3.41 -7.71
N ARG A 19 12.33 2.94 -8.68
CA ARG A 19 12.85 2.22 -9.84
C ARG A 19 13.66 3.13 -10.76
N SER A 20 13.25 4.39 -10.92
CA SER A 20 13.98 5.39 -11.74
C SER A 20 15.29 5.85 -11.10
N LEU A 21 15.41 5.83 -9.77
CA LEU A 21 16.62 6.30 -9.08
C LEU A 21 17.74 5.25 -9.05
N ARG A 22 17.45 3.96 -9.26
CA ARG A 22 18.42 2.86 -9.08
C ARG A 22 19.68 2.91 -9.96
N PRO A 23 19.59 3.15 -11.28
CA PRO A 23 20.79 3.23 -12.12
C PRO A 23 21.76 4.31 -11.64
N THR A 24 21.22 5.36 -11.02
CA THR A 24 21.95 6.46 -10.43
C THR A 24 22.50 6.07 -9.05
N ILE A 25 21.64 5.65 -8.11
CA ILE A 25 21.99 5.25 -6.74
C ILE A 25 23.10 4.19 -6.73
N ALA A 26 23.02 3.16 -7.57
CA ALA A 26 24.02 2.09 -7.60
C ALA A 26 25.43 2.54 -8.02
N LYS A 27 25.56 3.76 -8.58
CA LYS A 27 26.82 4.37 -9.01
C LYS A 27 27.18 5.63 -8.23
N THR A 28 26.40 5.97 -7.21
CA THR A 28 26.55 7.19 -6.41
C THR A 28 27.08 6.82 -5.04
N ASP A 29 28.07 7.56 -4.55
CA ASP A 29 28.50 7.48 -3.15
C ASP A 29 27.38 8.02 -2.24
N LEU A 30 26.86 7.15 -1.36
CA LEU A 30 25.81 7.48 -0.40
C LEU A 30 26.32 7.52 1.04
N SER A 31 27.63 7.50 1.27
CA SER A 31 28.24 7.45 2.60
C SER A 31 27.88 8.63 3.51
N SER A 32 27.51 9.78 2.93
CA SER A 32 27.04 10.95 3.68
C SER A 32 25.53 10.93 3.99
N VAL A 33 24.76 10.05 3.35
CA VAL A 33 23.32 9.95 3.55
C VAL A 33 23.08 9.18 4.85
N LYS A 34 22.31 9.77 5.77
CA LYS A 34 22.05 9.17 7.08
C LYS A 34 20.65 8.58 7.20
N TRP A 35 19.71 9.05 6.38
CA TRP A 35 18.30 8.74 6.51
C TRP A 35 17.61 8.89 5.16
N ILE A 36 16.72 7.95 4.83
CA ILE A 36 15.86 8.03 3.66
C ILE A 36 14.42 7.86 4.14
N LEU A 37 13.59 8.82 3.80
CA LEU A 37 12.21 8.91 4.23
C LEU A 37 11.28 8.77 3.03
N GLY A 38 10.29 7.90 3.17
CA GLY A 38 9.17 7.75 2.25
C GLY A 38 7.87 8.24 2.88
N ALA A 39 7.15 9.14 2.20
CA ALA A 39 5.85 9.64 2.64
C ALA A 39 4.88 9.83 1.47
N GLY A 40 3.58 9.91 1.78
CA GLY A 40 2.54 10.31 0.83
C GLY A 40 1.99 9.20 -0.09
N SER A 41 2.44 7.95 0.10
CA SER A 41 1.85 6.75 -0.48
C SER A 41 2.08 5.55 0.46
N PRO A 42 1.08 4.67 0.65
CA PRO A 42 1.31 3.44 1.42
C PRO A 42 2.38 2.59 0.74
N PHE A 43 3.21 1.93 1.56
CA PHE A 43 4.07 0.86 1.08
C PHE A 43 3.46 -0.46 1.52
N VAL A 44 3.48 -1.45 0.63
CA VAL A 44 2.91 -2.76 0.93
C VAL A 44 4.01 -3.81 0.98
N GLY A 45 3.91 -4.71 1.96
CA GLY A 45 4.77 -5.88 2.10
C GLY A 45 6.21 -5.55 2.51
N ASP A 46 7.16 -6.36 2.03
CA ASP A 46 8.59 -6.23 2.30
C ASP A 46 9.23 -4.97 1.69
N ALA A 47 8.46 -4.03 1.15
CA ALA A 47 8.88 -2.69 0.72
C ALA A 47 9.68 -1.89 1.78
N LEU A 48 9.60 -2.27 3.05
CA LEU A 48 10.38 -1.71 4.17
C LEU A 48 11.59 -2.56 4.58
N SER A 49 11.70 -3.80 4.12
CA SER A 49 12.94 -4.58 4.28
C SER A 49 14.09 -3.99 3.45
N TYR A 50 13.78 -3.06 2.54
CA TYR A 50 14.74 -2.38 1.69
C TYR A 50 15.64 -1.47 2.51
N ARG A 51 16.91 -1.85 2.51
CA ARG A 51 18.00 -0.96 2.81
C ARG A 51 18.62 -0.46 1.50
N PHE A 52 18.84 0.85 1.36
CA PHE A 52 19.65 1.37 0.26
C PHE A 52 21.10 1.23 0.64
N ASP A 53 21.75 0.15 0.18
CA ASP A 53 23.16 -0.10 0.52
C ASP A 53 23.43 -0.08 2.04
N GLY A 54 22.50 -0.67 2.81
CA GLY A 54 22.56 -0.65 4.28
C GLY A 54 21.79 0.49 4.95
N LEU A 55 21.41 1.55 4.23
CA LEU A 55 20.66 2.69 4.77
C LEU A 55 19.19 2.36 5.06
N PRO A 56 18.67 2.71 6.25
CA PRO A 56 17.27 2.48 6.59
C PRO A 56 16.35 3.38 5.75
N LEU A 57 15.33 2.78 5.15
CA LEU A 57 14.16 3.48 4.61
C LEU A 57 13.07 3.48 5.68
N THR A 58 12.64 4.66 6.11
CA THR A 58 11.49 4.83 6.99
C THR A 58 10.25 5.20 6.20
N MET A 59 9.11 4.73 6.70
CA MET A 59 7.81 5.23 6.30
C MET A 59 7.36 6.23 7.33
N GLU A 60 6.95 7.39 6.84
CA GLU A 60 6.43 8.46 7.68
C GLU A 60 5.16 9.01 7.04
N TRP A 61 4.31 9.61 7.86
CA TRP A 61 3.01 10.08 7.40
C TRP A 61 2.83 11.57 7.70
N ALA A 62 2.32 12.27 6.69
CA ALA A 62 1.92 13.66 6.75
C ALA A 62 0.82 13.89 5.71
N SER A 63 0.03 14.94 5.92
CA SER A 63 -0.88 15.47 4.91
C SER A 63 -0.66 16.97 4.72
N ALA A 64 -1.25 17.55 3.68
CA ALA A 64 -1.16 19.00 3.47
C ALA A 64 -1.88 19.76 4.59
N GLU A 65 -2.95 19.16 5.12
CA GLU A 65 -3.80 19.68 6.18
C GLU A 65 -3.12 19.64 7.55
N THR A 66 -2.23 18.67 7.81
CA THR A 66 -1.45 18.64 9.06
C THR A 66 -0.24 19.57 9.04
N MET A 67 0.17 20.04 7.85
CA MET A 67 1.30 20.96 7.60
C MET A 67 2.67 20.47 8.08
N LEU A 68 2.75 19.32 8.77
CA LEU A 68 3.92 18.74 9.40
C LEU A 68 3.85 17.20 9.34
N LEU A 69 5.01 16.56 9.46
CA LEU A 69 5.11 15.14 9.76
C LEU A 69 4.38 14.87 11.08
N THR A 70 3.44 13.92 11.03
CA THR A 70 2.52 13.63 12.13
C THR A 70 2.79 12.26 12.72
N ILE A 71 3.33 11.34 11.91
CA ILE A 71 3.79 10.02 12.31
C ILE A 71 5.21 9.84 11.78
N GLN A 72 6.14 9.47 12.65
CA GLN A 72 7.54 9.27 12.29
C GLN A 72 8.12 8.04 12.99
N THR A 73 9.14 7.44 12.37
CA THR A 73 10.00 6.47 13.03
C THR A 73 11.15 7.24 13.69
N GLU A 74 11.30 7.18 15.01
CA GLU A 74 12.31 7.95 15.74
C GLU A 74 13.73 7.47 15.42
N ASP A 75 13.94 6.16 15.36
CA ASP A 75 15.24 5.54 15.12
C ASP A 75 15.10 4.13 14.52
N GLU A 76 16.20 3.55 14.05
CA GLU A 76 16.16 2.24 13.40
C GLU A 76 15.71 1.10 14.34
N SER A 77 15.97 1.21 15.65
CA SER A 77 15.61 0.19 16.63
C SER A 77 14.12 0.22 17.04
N SER A 78 13.48 1.39 16.95
CA SER A 78 12.03 1.52 17.14
C SER A 78 11.22 1.07 15.94
N ARG A 79 11.85 0.88 14.77
CA ARG A 79 11.18 0.48 13.53
C ARG A 79 10.42 -0.85 13.67
N ARG A 80 9.15 -0.85 13.26
CA ARG A 80 8.32 -2.06 13.08
C ARG A 80 8.03 -2.27 11.60
N PRO A 81 8.04 -3.52 11.09
CA PRO A 81 7.63 -3.80 9.72
C PRO A 81 6.25 -3.23 9.42
N VAL A 82 6.10 -2.53 8.29
CA VAL A 82 4.83 -1.96 7.80
C VAL A 82 4.24 -0.82 8.65
N SER A 83 4.83 -0.50 9.80
CA SER A 83 4.43 0.67 10.59
C SER A 83 4.92 1.98 9.97
N SER A 84 4.13 3.03 10.11
CA SER A 84 4.53 4.42 9.80
C SER A 84 5.26 5.10 10.97
N GLY A 85 5.49 4.39 12.07
CA GLY A 85 6.11 4.89 13.30
C GLY A 85 5.09 5.30 14.37
N THR A 86 5.50 6.18 15.27
CA THR A 86 4.69 6.71 16.38
C THR A 86 4.27 8.15 16.11
N LEU A 87 3.28 8.65 16.86
CA LEU A 87 2.86 10.04 16.78
C LEU A 87 4.02 10.96 17.21
N VAL A 88 4.25 12.02 16.44
CA VAL A 88 5.18 13.07 16.86
C VAL A 88 4.65 13.80 18.08
N ASN A 89 5.55 14.43 18.86
CA ASN A 89 5.15 15.25 20.01
C ASN A 89 4.08 16.27 19.60
N VAL A 90 3.15 16.55 20.51
CA VAL A 90 2.00 17.46 20.34
C VAL A 90 0.87 16.97 19.43
N VAL A 91 1.03 15.85 18.74
CA VAL A 91 -0.04 15.24 17.94
C VAL A 91 -0.83 14.25 18.80
N GLN A 92 -2.15 14.32 18.66
CA GLN A 92 -3.07 13.31 19.19
C GLN A 92 -3.80 12.65 18.02
N ALA A 93 -3.97 11.33 18.10
CA ALA A 93 -4.76 10.57 17.14
C ALA A 93 -5.65 9.56 17.87
N LYS A 94 -6.80 9.25 17.26
CA LYS A 94 -7.70 8.18 17.69
C LYS A 94 -8.14 7.39 16.46
N VAL A 95 -8.32 6.08 16.63
CA VAL A 95 -8.90 5.20 15.61
C VAL A 95 -10.38 5.03 15.92
N ILE A 96 -11.20 5.10 14.88
CA ILE A 96 -12.64 4.92 14.97
C ILE A 96 -13.06 3.73 14.09
N ASP A 97 -14.13 3.08 14.52
CA ASP A 97 -14.90 2.14 13.75
C ASP A 97 -15.63 2.88 12.62
N THR A 98 -15.47 2.38 11.40
CA THR A 98 -15.97 3.05 10.20
C THR A 98 -17.46 2.88 9.97
N GLU A 99 -18.10 1.90 10.62
CA GLU A 99 -19.54 1.62 10.47
C GLU A 99 -20.37 2.38 11.50
N THR A 100 -19.92 2.35 12.74
CA THR A 100 -20.59 2.95 13.89
C THR A 100 -20.13 4.38 14.15
N GLY A 101 -18.95 4.75 13.65
CA GLY A 101 -18.26 5.98 14.05
C GLY A 101 -17.74 5.94 15.48
N ALA A 102 -17.97 4.85 16.21
CA ALA A 102 -17.51 4.67 17.58
C ALA A 102 -15.98 4.56 17.62
N PRO A 103 -15.34 4.86 18.73
CA PRO A 103 -13.91 4.63 18.88
C PRO A 103 -13.58 3.14 18.87
N CYS A 104 -12.47 2.78 18.25
CA CYS A 104 -11.84 1.49 18.53
C CYS A 104 -10.95 1.67 19.78
N GLY A 105 -11.48 1.37 20.97
CA GLY A 105 -10.83 1.64 22.28
C GLY A 105 -11.52 2.77 23.08
N ASN A 106 -11.02 3.15 24.25
CA ASN A 106 -11.58 4.30 24.99
C ASN A 106 -11.16 5.60 24.28
N ASN A 107 -11.96 6.23 23.39
CA ASN A 107 -11.77 7.63 22.89
C ASN A 107 -12.82 8.11 21.84
N GLU A 108 -13.93 8.73 22.26
CA GLU A 108 -15.18 9.07 21.51
C GLU A 108 -15.11 9.83 20.14
N VAL A 109 -15.56 9.16 19.05
CA VAL A 109 -16.43 9.49 17.87
C VAL A 109 -16.07 10.59 16.82
N ALA A 110 -16.48 10.37 15.55
CA ALA A 110 -16.24 11.24 14.37
C ALA A 110 -17.39 11.38 13.33
N ASN A 111 -17.46 12.56 12.64
CA ASN A 111 -17.54 12.75 11.17
C ASN A 111 -17.68 14.25 10.75
N ARG A 112 -16.67 14.79 10.05
CA ARG A 112 -16.50 16.06 9.28
C ARG A 112 -14.99 16.29 9.03
N THR A 113 -14.57 17.15 8.08
CA THR A 113 -13.14 17.54 7.92
C THR A 113 -12.51 17.96 9.25
N LEU A 114 -13.32 18.64 10.07
CA LEU A 114 -13.16 18.72 11.51
C LEU A 114 -14.45 18.23 12.15
N THR A 115 -14.39 17.18 12.97
CA THR A 115 -15.53 16.70 13.74
C THR A 115 -16.07 17.82 14.64
N SER A 116 -17.30 17.72 15.16
CA SER A 116 -17.87 18.76 16.03
C SER A 116 -17.05 19.04 17.29
N ASP A 117 -16.25 18.07 17.70
CA ASP A 117 -15.28 18.09 18.80
C ASP A 117 -13.84 18.45 18.35
N GLY A 118 -13.64 18.86 17.10
CA GLY A 118 -12.38 19.47 16.62
C GLY A 118 -11.33 18.52 16.05
N TRP A 119 -11.65 17.24 15.81
CA TRP A 119 -10.70 16.27 15.25
C TRP A 119 -10.64 16.32 13.74
N PHE A 120 -9.43 16.31 13.19
CA PHE A 120 -9.22 16.18 11.75
C PHE A 120 -9.37 14.73 11.29
N GLN A 121 -10.23 14.52 10.29
CA GLN A 121 -10.40 13.19 9.69
C GLN A 121 -9.43 12.96 8.53
N THR A 122 -8.46 12.09 8.75
CA THR A 122 -7.41 11.78 7.76
C THR A 122 -7.95 11.08 6.51
N GLY A 123 -9.02 10.30 6.66
CA GLY A 123 -9.57 9.44 5.61
C GLY A 123 -8.72 8.19 5.33
N ASP A 124 -7.83 7.85 6.25
CA ASP A 124 -7.01 6.64 6.23
C ASP A 124 -7.68 5.51 7.02
N TYR A 125 -7.46 4.28 6.58
CA TYR A 125 -7.85 3.04 7.25
C TYR A 125 -6.60 2.42 7.87
N GLY A 126 -6.69 2.03 9.14
CA GLY A 126 -5.52 1.58 9.88
C GLY A 126 -5.81 1.32 11.35
N TYR A 127 -4.76 0.99 12.09
CA TYR A 127 -4.84 0.72 13.52
C TYR A 127 -3.59 1.23 14.25
N ILE A 128 -3.69 1.30 15.57
CA ILE A 128 -2.57 1.59 16.48
C ILE A 128 -2.40 0.35 17.35
N ASP A 129 -1.18 -0.17 17.46
CA ASP A 129 -0.89 -1.33 18.32
C ASP A 129 -0.69 -0.94 19.79
N GLU A 130 -0.49 -1.94 20.65
CA GLU A 130 -0.30 -1.75 22.10
C GLU A 130 0.96 -0.93 22.44
N ASP A 131 1.95 -0.92 21.53
CA ASP A 131 3.20 -0.17 21.64
C ASP A 131 3.10 1.23 21.01
N SER A 132 1.89 1.70 20.67
CA SER A 132 1.61 3.00 20.03
C SER A 132 2.19 3.17 18.62
N ASN A 133 2.54 2.09 17.93
CA ASN A 133 2.91 2.14 16.52
C ASN A 133 1.66 2.29 15.66
N VAL A 134 1.72 3.17 14.68
CA VAL A 134 0.61 3.47 13.78
C VAL A 134 0.80 2.73 12.46
N TYR A 135 -0.23 2.02 12.03
CA TYR A 135 -0.26 1.26 10.78
C TYR A 135 -1.31 1.86 9.85
N ILE A 136 -0.85 2.54 8.81
CA ILE A 136 -1.71 3.05 7.73
C ILE A 136 -1.84 1.96 6.67
N VAL A 137 -2.99 1.29 6.63
CA VAL A 137 -3.24 0.13 5.77
C VAL A 137 -3.68 0.59 4.38
N ASP A 138 -4.67 1.48 4.29
CA ASP A 138 -5.19 1.98 3.01
C ASP A 138 -5.93 3.32 3.17
N ARG A 139 -6.48 3.85 2.09
CA ARG A 139 -7.43 4.96 2.11
C ARG A 139 -8.85 4.42 2.19
N LEU A 140 -9.71 5.01 3.03
CA LEU A 140 -11.12 4.61 3.16
C LEU A 140 -11.85 4.57 1.81
N LYS A 141 -11.57 5.52 0.92
CA LYS A 141 -12.17 5.59 -0.43
C LYS A 141 -11.65 4.55 -1.42
N GLU A 142 -10.54 3.89 -1.12
CA GLU A 142 -9.91 2.87 -1.95
C GLU A 142 -10.18 1.45 -1.45
N LEU A 143 -10.80 1.29 -0.27
CA LEU A 143 -11.34 0.02 0.17
C LEU A 143 -12.38 -0.51 -0.83
N ILE A 144 -12.22 -1.77 -1.22
CA ILE A 144 -13.07 -2.42 -2.22
C ILE A 144 -14.22 -3.12 -1.50
N LYS A 145 -15.47 -2.81 -1.91
CA LYS A 145 -16.67 -3.42 -1.35
C LYS A 145 -16.92 -4.80 -1.94
N VAL A 146 -16.71 -5.83 -1.14
CA VAL A 146 -16.81 -7.23 -1.57
C VAL A 146 -17.91 -7.96 -0.79
N GLY A 147 -18.21 -9.21 -1.18
CA GLY A 147 -19.06 -10.12 -0.40
C GLY A 147 -20.58 -9.94 -0.56
N GLY A 148 -21.05 -8.95 -1.34
CA GLY A 148 -22.47 -8.79 -1.66
C GLY A 148 -23.36 -8.50 -0.44
N GLY A 149 -23.55 -7.23 -0.09
CA GLY A 149 -24.54 -6.81 0.91
C GLY A 149 -24.12 -6.92 2.39
N TYR A 150 -23.06 -7.68 2.73
CA TYR A 150 -22.55 -7.81 4.11
C TYR A 150 -21.62 -6.67 4.56
N GLY A 151 -21.50 -5.58 3.79
CA GLY A 151 -20.66 -4.44 4.16
C GLY A 151 -19.16 -4.74 4.23
N SER A 152 -18.71 -5.88 3.71
CA SER A 152 -17.31 -6.29 3.83
C SER A 152 -16.40 -5.49 2.89
N HIS A 153 -15.24 -5.10 3.40
CA HIS A 153 -14.24 -4.33 2.67
C HIS A 153 -12.92 -5.07 2.63
N VAL A 154 -12.20 -4.93 1.51
CA VAL A 154 -10.82 -5.43 1.36
C VAL A 154 -9.91 -4.29 0.93
N SER A 155 -8.71 -4.25 1.50
CA SER A 155 -7.68 -3.28 1.10
C SER A 155 -7.17 -3.61 -0.29
N ALA A 156 -7.23 -2.62 -1.18
CA ALA A 156 -6.61 -2.74 -2.50
C ALA A 156 -5.09 -2.90 -2.36
N ALA A 157 -4.49 -2.16 -1.42
CA ALA A 157 -3.06 -2.20 -1.14
C ALA A 157 -2.61 -3.63 -0.78
N GLU A 158 -3.31 -4.33 0.11
CA GLU A 158 -2.96 -5.72 0.47
C GLU A 158 -2.96 -6.66 -0.75
N LEU A 159 -4.00 -6.59 -1.59
CA LEU A 159 -4.10 -7.38 -2.81
C LEU A 159 -2.95 -7.07 -3.79
N GLU A 160 -2.63 -5.77 -3.94
CA GLU A 160 -1.51 -5.31 -4.74
C GLU A 160 -0.18 -5.89 -4.23
N GLY A 161 0.05 -5.91 -2.92
CA GLY A 161 1.27 -6.47 -2.32
C GLY A 161 1.47 -7.95 -2.66
N ILE A 162 0.38 -8.73 -2.60
CA ILE A 162 0.40 -10.16 -2.93
C ILE A 162 0.69 -10.35 -4.43
N ILE A 163 -0.09 -9.71 -5.30
CA ILE A 163 0.05 -9.82 -6.77
C ILE A 163 1.43 -9.35 -7.23
N PHE A 164 1.95 -8.28 -6.62
CA PHE A 164 3.29 -7.77 -6.92
C PHE A 164 4.39 -8.82 -6.71
N GLY A 165 4.20 -9.78 -5.80
CA GLY A 165 5.13 -10.88 -5.58
C GLY A 165 5.35 -11.79 -6.81
N HIS A 166 4.46 -11.75 -7.81
CA HIS A 166 4.61 -12.56 -9.01
C HIS A 166 5.78 -12.10 -9.90
N PRO A 167 6.62 -13.02 -10.44
CA PRO A 167 7.82 -12.65 -11.20
C PRO A 167 7.59 -11.75 -12.41
N ALA A 168 6.44 -11.88 -13.09
CA ALA A 168 6.11 -11.10 -14.28
C ALA A 168 5.66 -9.65 -13.99
N VAL A 169 5.23 -9.38 -12.75
CA VAL A 169 4.62 -8.09 -12.38
C VAL A 169 5.72 -7.03 -12.21
N GLY A 170 5.63 -5.96 -12.99
CA GLY A 170 6.49 -4.79 -12.87
C GLY A 170 5.87 -3.67 -12.03
N SER A 171 4.54 -3.54 -12.12
CA SER A 171 3.70 -2.68 -11.28
C SER A 171 2.27 -3.23 -11.30
N VAL A 172 1.51 -3.02 -10.24
CA VAL A 172 0.10 -3.40 -10.16
C VAL A 172 -0.70 -2.28 -9.50
N VAL A 173 -1.96 -2.14 -9.90
CA VAL A 173 -2.99 -1.43 -9.15
C VAL A 173 -4.23 -2.31 -9.12
N VAL A 174 -4.86 -2.45 -7.96
CA VAL A 174 -6.13 -3.16 -7.81
C VAL A 174 -7.21 -2.13 -7.54
N VAL A 175 -8.35 -2.29 -8.21
CA VAL A 175 -9.53 -1.44 -8.01
C VAL A 175 -10.79 -2.28 -7.97
N GLY A 176 -11.79 -1.79 -7.24
CA GLY A 176 -13.15 -2.32 -7.31
C GLY A 176 -13.82 -1.89 -8.62
N CYS A 177 -14.13 -2.86 -9.47
CA CYS A 177 -14.91 -2.67 -10.69
C CYS A 177 -16.35 -3.08 -10.41
N ARG A 178 -17.28 -2.15 -10.61
CA ARG A 178 -18.69 -2.37 -10.30
C ARG A 178 -19.28 -3.45 -11.20
N ASP A 179 -19.73 -4.55 -10.60
CA ASP A 179 -20.60 -5.51 -11.26
C ASP A 179 -22.05 -5.14 -10.94
N GLU A 180 -22.74 -4.56 -11.92
CA GLU A 180 -24.14 -4.15 -11.76
C GLU A 180 -25.10 -5.34 -11.62
N ALA A 181 -24.77 -6.51 -12.17
CA ALA A 181 -25.62 -7.68 -12.03
C ALA A 181 -25.54 -8.26 -10.61
N ALA A 182 -24.33 -8.33 -10.05
CA ALA A 182 -24.09 -8.84 -8.70
C ALA A 182 -24.21 -7.75 -7.61
N GLN A 183 -24.38 -6.48 -7.99
CA GLN A 183 -24.45 -5.32 -7.10
C GLN A 183 -23.26 -5.22 -6.11
N LEU A 184 -22.08 -5.66 -6.54
CA LEU A 184 -20.83 -5.64 -5.75
C LEU A 184 -19.66 -5.13 -6.57
N ASP A 185 -18.57 -4.74 -5.91
CA ASP A 185 -17.33 -4.42 -6.61
C ASP A 185 -16.47 -5.67 -6.70
N ARG A 186 -16.06 -6.02 -7.92
CA ARG A 186 -15.10 -7.09 -8.17
C ARG A 186 -13.69 -6.51 -8.09
N PRO A 187 -12.80 -7.01 -7.21
CA PRO A 187 -11.40 -6.63 -7.23
C PRO A 187 -10.79 -7.05 -8.57
N THR A 188 -10.40 -6.07 -9.38
CA THR A 188 -9.77 -6.25 -10.70
C THR A 188 -8.36 -5.69 -10.64
N ALA A 189 -7.39 -6.46 -11.16
CA ALA A 189 -5.98 -6.07 -11.14
C ALA A 189 -5.54 -5.55 -12.51
N PHE A 190 -4.98 -4.35 -12.53
CA PHE A 190 -4.30 -3.80 -13.70
C PHE A 190 -2.79 -3.91 -13.52
N VAL A 191 -2.13 -4.61 -14.44
CA VAL A 191 -0.73 -5.00 -14.31
C VAL A 191 0.10 -4.40 -15.44
N VAL A 192 1.22 -3.78 -15.08
CA VAL A 192 2.29 -3.46 -16.04
C VAL A 192 3.34 -4.54 -15.94
N LEU A 193 3.56 -5.28 -17.02
CA LEU A 193 4.54 -6.36 -17.08
C LEU A 193 5.97 -5.82 -17.13
N LYS A 194 6.89 -6.59 -16.57
CA LYS A 194 8.33 -6.39 -16.79
C LYS A 194 8.68 -6.66 -18.26
N PRO A 195 9.71 -5.99 -18.83
CA PRO A 195 10.04 -6.07 -20.25
C PRO A 195 10.12 -7.50 -20.80
N GLU A 196 10.74 -8.42 -20.04
CA GLU A 196 10.96 -9.81 -20.42
C GLU A 196 9.67 -10.67 -20.47
N PHE A 197 8.55 -10.18 -19.96
CA PHE A 197 7.24 -10.87 -19.99
C PHE A 197 6.24 -10.21 -20.97
N ARG A 198 6.61 -9.12 -21.66
CA ARG A 198 5.68 -8.34 -22.50
C ARG A 198 5.28 -9.01 -23.80
N GLU A 199 6.04 -9.99 -24.29
CA GLU A 199 5.77 -10.62 -25.58
C GLU A 199 4.48 -11.45 -25.59
N LYS A 200 4.03 -11.92 -24.42
CA LYS A 200 2.85 -12.80 -24.27
C LYS A 200 1.98 -12.39 -23.08
N PRO A 201 1.29 -11.24 -23.17
CA PRO A 201 0.53 -10.70 -22.04
C PRO A 201 -0.57 -11.65 -21.55
N GLY A 202 -1.31 -12.32 -22.44
CA GLY A 202 -2.36 -13.27 -22.02
C GLY A 202 -1.83 -14.45 -21.20
N GLN A 203 -0.64 -14.98 -21.52
CA GLN A 203 -0.01 -16.02 -20.70
C GLN A 203 0.41 -15.50 -19.33
N ALA A 204 0.82 -14.22 -19.26
CA ALA A 204 1.16 -13.58 -18.00
C ALA A 204 -0.10 -13.32 -17.15
N GLU A 205 -1.20 -12.88 -17.74
CA GLU A 205 -2.50 -12.69 -17.07
C GLU A 205 -2.96 -13.99 -16.40
N GLU A 206 -3.07 -15.09 -17.16
CA GLU A 206 -3.45 -16.41 -16.64
C GLU A 206 -2.51 -16.88 -15.51
N GLY A 207 -1.20 -16.64 -15.66
CA GLY A 207 -0.20 -16.98 -14.65
C GLY A 207 -0.37 -16.19 -13.36
N ILE A 208 -0.67 -14.89 -13.47
CA ILE A 208 -0.90 -14.00 -12.34
C ILE A 208 -2.23 -14.34 -11.66
N GLU A 209 -3.29 -14.60 -12.41
CA GLU A 209 -4.59 -15.05 -11.88
C GLU A 209 -4.44 -16.32 -11.05
N ARG A 210 -3.73 -17.32 -11.58
CA ARG A 210 -3.43 -18.56 -10.85
C ARG A 210 -2.64 -18.29 -9.58
N TYR A 211 -1.56 -17.53 -9.68
CA TYR A 211 -0.70 -17.18 -8.54
C TYR A 211 -1.49 -16.45 -7.44
N ALA A 212 -2.39 -15.56 -7.82
CA ALA A 212 -3.28 -14.83 -6.93
C ALA A 212 -4.30 -15.78 -6.28
N GLY A 213 -4.95 -16.65 -7.07
CA GLY A 213 -5.94 -17.62 -6.57
C GLY A 213 -5.38 -18.68 -5.61
N GLU A 214 -4.08 -18.97 -5.67
CA GLU A 214 -3.39 -19.83 -4.68
C GLU A 214 -3.17 -19.16 -3.32
N ARG A 215 -3.21 -17.81 -3.25
CA ARG A 215 -2.82 -17.02 -2.07
C ARG A 215 -3.95 -16.20 -1.49
N LEU A 216 -4.85 -15.71 -2.34
CA LEU A 216 -6.02 -14.94 -1.98
C LEU A 216 -7.19 -15.89 -1.81
N THR A 217 -7.86 -15.83 -0.65
CA THR A 217 -8.99 -16.71 -0.35
C THR A 217 -10.19 -15.92 0.16
N GLY A 218 -11.38 -16.53 0.08
CA GLY A 218 -12.62 -15.93 0.57
C GLY A 218 -12.91 -14.56 -0.06
N LEU A 219 -13.10 -13.55 0.78
CA LEU A 219 -13.43 -12.18 0.37
C LEU A 219 -12.25 -11.44 -0.26
N GLN A 220 -11.01 -11.87 -0.01
CA GLN A 220 -9.81 -11.28 -0.61
C GLN A 220 -9.53 -11.80 -2.02
N CYS A 221 -10.30 -12.76 -2.52
CA CYS A 221 -10.15 -13.27 -3.89
C CYS A 221 -10.24 -12.14 -4.92
N LEU A 222 -9.36 -12.19 -5.91
CA LEU A 222 -9.47 -11.37 -7.11
C LEU A 222 -10.65 -11.88 -7.94
N SER A 223 -11.86 -11.40 -7.64
CA SER A 223 -13.10 -11.86 -8.30
C SER A 223 -13.38 -11.17 -9.63
N GLY A 224 -12.60 -10.14 -9.96
CA GLY A 224 -12.45 -9.60 -11.31
C GLY A 224 -11.29 -10.27 -12.05
N GLU A 225 -10.93 -9.72 -13.21
CA GLU A 225 -9.87 -10.25 -14.06
C GLU A 225 -8.51 -9.58 -13.80
N VAL A 226 -7.44 -10.16 -14.36
CA VAL A 226 -6.14 -9.50 -14.48
C VAL A 226 -6.01 -8.92 -15.88
N ARG A 227 -5.87 -7.60 -15.98
CA ARG A 227 -5.65 -6.90 -17.26
C ARG A 227 -4.23 -6.35 -17.34
N CYS A 228 -3.48 -6.76 -18.35
CA CYS A 228 -2.20 -6.16 -18.67
C CYS A 228 -2.39 -4.83 -19.40
N ILE A 229 -1.69 -3.81 -18.91
CA ILE A 229 -1.69 -2.46 -19.47
C ILE A 229 -0.26 -1.96 -19.65
N ASP A 230 -0.07 -1.02 -20.58
CA ASP A 230 1.24 -0.42 -20.82
C ASP A 230 1.72 0.44 -19.64
N GLN A 231 0.79 1.16 -19.02
CA GLN A 231 1.10 2.10 -17.94
C GLN A 231 -0.10 2.34 -17.02
N ILE A 232 0.17 2.32 -15.70
CA ILE A 232 -0.81 2.76 -14.68
C ILE A 232 -1.04 4.28 -14.79
N PRO A 233 -2.31 4.73 -14.89
CA PRO A 233 -2.67 6.14 -14.84
C PRO A 233 -2.18 6.82 -13.54
N VAL A 234 -1.59 8.00 -13.66
CA VAL A 234 -1.08 8.79 -12.52
C VAL A 234 -1.49 10.25 -12.64
N THR A 235 -1.66 10.91 -11.50
CA THR A 235 -1.77 12.37 -11.39
C THR A 235 -0.53 12.86 -10.63
N GLY A 236 0.39 13.50 -11.34
CA GLY A 236 1.74 13.75 -10.81
C GLY A 236 2.46 12.41 -10.55
N PHE A 237 2.77 12.14 -9.28
CA PHE A 237 3.41 10.89 -8.84
C PHE A 237 2.43 9.89 -8.20
N LYS A 238 1.16 10.26 -8.00
CA LYS A 238 0.16 9.42 -7.33
C LYS A 238 -0.64 8.59 -8.33
N ILE A 239 -0.93 7.35 -8.00
CA ILE A 239 -1.78 6.45 -8.80
C ILE A 239 -3.20 7.04 -8.89
N ASN A 240 -3.74 7.12 -10.12
CA ASN A 240 -5.10 7.55 -10.38
C ASN A 240 -6.01 6.31 -10.51
N ARG A 241 -6.52 5.85 -9.37
CA ARG A 241 -7.42 4.68 -9.29
C ARG A 241 -8.75 4.93 -9.99
N ARG A 242 -9.25 6.17 -10.00
CA ARG A 242 -10.47 6.53 -10.74
C ARG A 242 -10.32 6.30 -12.23
N ALA A 243 -9.23 6.78 -12.82
CA ALA A 243 -8.93 6.54 -14.22
C ALA A 243 -8.75 5.03 -14.50
N SER A 244 -8.16 4.29 -13.56
CA SER A 244 -8.00 2.84 -13.70
C SER A 244 -9.35 2.10 -13.72
N ARG A 245 -10.29 2.50 -12.84
CA ARG A 245 -11.67 1.97 -12.85
C ARG A 245 -12.39 2.22 -14.17
N SER A 246 -12.13 3.35 -14.84
CA SER A 246 -12.73 3.67 -16.14
C SER A 246 -12.15 2.87 -17.31
N MET A 247 -11.08 2.10 -17.11
CA MET A 247 -10.54 1.18 -18.12
C MET A 247 -11.16 -0.22 -18.03
N ALA A 248 -11.95 -0.48 -16.97
CA ALA A 248 -12.65 -1.73 -16.74
C ALA A 248 -13.92 -1.81 -17.58
#